data_AF-A0A4Q2UGL5-F1
#
_entry.id   AF-A0A4Q2UGL5-F1
#
_cell.length_a   1.000
_cell.length_b   1.000
_cell.length_c   1.000
_cell.angle_alpha   90.00
_cell.angle_beta   90.00
_cell.angle_gamma   90.00
#
_symmetry.space_group_name_H-M   'P 1'
#
loop_
_entity.id
_entity.type
_entity.pdbx_description
1 polymer ?
#
loop_
_entity_poly.entity_id
_entity_poly.type
_entity_poly.pdbx_seq_one_letter_code
_entity_poly.pdbx_strand_id
1 'polypeptide(L)'
;MSKSLTWTKEAFARTTTILDNGQIVGTMRPEGTFGRDVEAHLNDVHVLFDVTGFISHSVSVYDLTNARQLIGHIALSFGKRAELILANGETYQWKRHNMLMRDWDMIREGDGQADQEVVSYSLTRQFFADHGDISVDTQLPGADLIVLAGLFIRNYFQRRRRAAVVAAS
;
A
#
# COMPACT_ATOMS: atom_id res chain seq x y z
N MET A 1 11.16 -6.97 -16.87
CA MET A 1 9.80 -7.23 -17.39
C MET A 1 8.84 -6.59 -16.41
N SER A 2 7.77 -5.95 -16.84
CA SER A 2 6.77 -5.38 -15.92
C SER A 2 5.64 -6.37 -15.69
N LYS A 3 5.16 -6.47 -14.46
CA LYS A 3 3.94 -7.20 -14.10
C LYS A 3 2.82 -6.19 -13.92
N SER A 4 1.68 -6.48 -14.53
CA SER A 4 0.45 -5.71 -14.39
C SER A 4 -0.51 -6.49 -13.51
N LEU A 5 -0.87 -5.89 -12.38
CA LEU A 5 -1.93 -6.38 -11.50
C LEU A 5 -3.10 -5.41 -11.58
N THR A 6 -4.27 -5.86 -11.14
CA THR A 6 -5.42 -5.00 -10.88
C THR A 6 -5.83 -5.17 -9.43
N TRP A 7 -6.45 -4.14 -8.85
CA TRP A 7 -7.07 -4.24 -7.55
C TRP A 7 -8.51 -3.76 -7.62
N THR A 8 -9.36 -4.37 -6.82
CA THR A 8 -10.77 -4.00 -6.69
C THR A 8 -11.18 -3.93 -5.23
N LYS A 9 -12.11 -3.03 -4.96
CA LYS A 9 -12.77 -2.90 -3.67
C LYS A 9 -14.23 -2.54 -3.90
N GLU A 10 -15.10 -3.48 -3.59
CA GLU A 10 -16.54 -3.27 -3.66
C GLU A 10 -17.00 -2.18 -2.68
N ALA A 11 -18.11 -1.52 -3.00
CA ALA A 11 -18.73 -0.57 -2.10
C ALA A 11 -19.04 -1.22 -0.74
N PHE A 12 -18.73 -0.51 0.35
CA PHE A 12 -18.88 -0.97 1.75
C PHE A 12 -18.01 -2.16 2.16
N ALA A 13 -17.36 -2.86 1.22
CA ALA A 13 -16.39 -3.89 1.55
C ALA A 13 -15.18 -3.29 2.28
N ARG A 14 -14.72 -4.02 3.30
CA ARG A 14 -13.49 -3.66 4.03
C ARG A 14 -12.25 -4.31 3.42
N THR A 15 -12.46 -5.31 2.57
CA THR A 15 -11.44 -6.07 1.86
C THR A 15 -11.15 -5.43 0.50
N THR A 16 -9.87 -5.39 0.13
CA THR A 16 -9.39 -5.11 -1.22
C THR A 16 -8.87 -6.42 -1.80
N THR A 17 -9.24 -6.74 -3.03
CA THR A 17 -8.79 -7.93 -3.74
C THR A 17 -7.79 -7.53 -4.81
N ILE A 18 -6.72 -8.30 -4.97
CA ILE A 18 -5.66 -8.09 -5.96
C ILE A 18 -5.76 -9.24 -6.98
N LEU A 19 -5.76 -8.90 -8.26
CA LEU A 19 -5.90 -9.84 -9.36
C LEU A 19 -4.74 -9.76 -10.35
N ASP A 20 -4.35 -10.92 -10.88
CA ASP A 20 -3.44 -11.09 -11.99
C ASP A 20 -4.20 -11.79 -13.12
N ASN A 21 -4.35 -11.13 -14.27
CA ASN A 21 -5.11 -11.66 -15.41
C ASN A 21 -6.53 -12.17 -15.03
N GLY A 22 -7.19 -11.49 -14.09
CA GLY A 22 -8.53 -11.83 -13.59
C GLY A 22 -8.57 -12.91 -12.52
N GLN A 23 -7.44 -13.53 -12.16
CA GLN A 23 -7.35 -14.47 -11.05
C GLN A 23 -6.95 -13.77 -9.75
N ILE A 24 -7.58 -14.16 -8.64
CA ILE A 24 -7.22 -13.61 -7.32
C ILE A 24 -5.85 -14.13 -6.91
N VAL A 25 -4.91 -13.20 -6.69
CA VAL A 25 -3.53 -13.49 -6.25
C VAL A 25 -3.19 -12.88 -4.90
N GLY A 26 -4.08 -12.03 -4.37
CA GLY A 26 -3.86 -11.40 -3.08
C GLY A 26 -5.10 -10.72 -2.52
N THR A 27 -5.07 -10.42 -1.23
CA THR A 27 -6.10 -9.61 -0.59
C THR A 27 -5.49 -8.74 0.51
N MET A 28 -6.21 -7.67 0.87
CA MET A 28 -5.87 -6.78 1.97
C MET A 28 -7.13 -6.46 2.76
N ARG A 29 -7.14 -6.78 4.05
CA ARG A 29 -8.31 -6.63 4.93
C ARG A 29 -7.91 -6.17 6.32
N PRO A 30 -8.78 -5.46 7.05
CA PRO A 30 -8.57 -5.19 8.47
C PRO A 30 -8.47 -6.51 9.24
N GLU A 31 -7.57 -6.53 10.21
CA GLU A 31 -7.51 -7.61 11.21
C GLU A 31 -8.73 -7.48 12.14
N GLY A 32 -9.58 -8.50 12.15
CA GLY A 32 -10.80 -8.51 12.94
C GLY A 32 -11.87 -7.46 12.57
N THR A 33 -12.99 -7.48 13.30
CA THR A 33 -14.18 -6.69 12.97
C THR A 33 -14.03 -5.21 13.30
N PHE A 34 -13.11 -4.81 14.17
CA PHE A 34 -12.89 -3.40 14.52
C PHE A 34 -11.39 -3.02 14.58
N GLY A 35 -10.50 -3.91 14.14
CA GLY A 35 -9.08 -3.65 14.17
C GLY A 35 -8.66 -2.57 13.18
N ARG A 36 -7.60 -1.87 13.56
CA ARG A 36 -6.91 -0.86 12.73
C ARG A 36 -5.86 -1.50 11.85
N ASP A 37 -5.29 -2.59 12.37
CA ASP A 37 -4.25 -3.36 11.73
C ASP A 37 -4.82 -3.97 10.45
N VAL A 38 -3.93 -4.18 9.49
CA VAL A 38 -4.31 -4.65 8.16
C VAL A 38 -3.47 -5.87 7.84
N GLU A 39 -4.14 -7.00 7.71
CA GLU A 39 -3.56 -8.22 7.19
C GLU A 39 -3.61 -8.17 5.66
N ALA A 40 -2.50 -8.46 5.00
CA ALA A 40 -2.41 -8.45 3.55
C ALA A 40 -1.57 -9.63 3.05
N HIS A 41 -1.97 -10.20 1.92
CA HIS A 41 -1.17 -11.19 1.22
C HIS A 41 -1.16 -10.95 -0.28
N LEU A 42 -0.07 -11.34 -0.92
CA LEU A 42 0.11 -11.33 -2.36
C LEU A 42 1.13 -12.43 -2.72
N ASN A 43 0.70 -13.41 -3.51
CA ASN A 43 1.47 -14.63 -3.78
C ASN A 43 1.94 -15.27 -2.45
N ASP A 44 3.25 -15.45 -2.27
CA ASP A 44 3.85 -16.05 -1.08
C ASP A 44 4.15 -15.05 0.06
N VAL A 45 3.92 -13.75 -0.18
CA VAL A 45 4.10 -12.71 0.84
C VAL A 45 2.83 -12.58 1.67
N HIS A 46 2.94 -12.74 2.98
CA HIS A 46 1.85 -12.57 3.94
C HIS A 46 2.31 -11.67 5.09
N VAL A 47 1.71 -10.50 5.23
CA VAL A 47 2.15 -9.48 6.19
C VAL A 47 1.02 -8.90 7.03
N LEU A 48 1.40 -8.39 8.19
CA LEU A 48 0.57 -7.56 9.06
C LEU A 48 1.14 -6.14 9.11
N PHE A 49 0.32 -5.18 8.70
CA PHE A 49 0.54 -3.76 8.94
C PHE A 49 -0.09 -3.39 10.29
N ASP A 50 0.73 -3.33 11.32
CA ASP A 50 0.35 -2.98 12.69
C ASP A 50 0.35 -1.45 12.85
N VAL A 51 -0.85 -0.89 12.94
CA VAL A 51 -1.08 0.55 13.00
C VAL A 51 -1.08 0.98 14.46
N THR A 52 0.11 1.21 14.99
CA THR A 52 0.28 1.64 16.38
C THR A 52 -0.32 3.04 16.63
N GLY A 53 -1.13 3.19 17.68
CA GLY A 53 -1.58 4.49 18.22
C GLY A 53 -2.70 5.24 17.47
N PHE A 54 -3.18 6.34 18.07
CA PHE A 54 -4.12 7.30 17.45
C PHE A 54 -3.42 8.53 16.86
N ILE A 55 -2.13 8.70 17.18
CA ILE A 55 -1.29 9.88 16.88
C ILE A 55 0.00 9.47 16.13
N SER A 56 0.30 8.17 16.05
CA SER A 56 1.56 7.72 15.47
C SER A 56 1.52 7.76 13.95
N HIS A 57 2.58 8.33 13.41
CA HIS A 57 2.91 8.40 11.99
C HIS A 57 3.70 7.17 11.55
N SER A 58 3.61 6.05 12.27
CA SER A 58 4.42 4.86 12.02
C SER A 58 3.57 3.59 12.05
N VAL A 59 3.83 2.71 11.10
CA VAL A 59 3.19 1.40 10.97
C VAL A 59 4.28 0.35 10.95
N SER A 60 4.20 -0.63 11.85
CA SER A 60 5.14 -1.74 11.85
C SER A 60 4.70 -2.78 10.83
N VAL A 61 5.65 -3.40 10.13
CA VAL A 61 5.37 -4.43 9.13
C VAL A 61 5.94 -5.76 9.62
N TYR A 62 5.06 -6.73 9.84
CA TYR A 62 5.45 -8.07 10.27
C TYR A 62 5.23 -9.09 9.15
N ASP A 63 6.19 -9.98 8.91
CA ASP A 63 6.03 -11.19 8.10
C ASP A 63 5.28 -12.25 8.91
N LEU A 64 4.13 -12.68 8.42
CA LEU A 64 3.29 -13.71 9.04
C LEU A 64 3.65 -15.12 8.57
N THR A 65 4.42 -15.28 7.50
CA THR A 65 4.86 -16.59 7.01
C THR A 65 5.83 -17.25 8.01
N ASN A 66 6.65 -16.45 8.71
CA ASN A 66 7.69 -16.93 9.63
C ASN A 66 7.51 -16.37 11.06
N ALA A 67 6.45 -16.80 11.76
CA ALA A 67 6.25 -16.52 13.19
C ALA A 67 6.17 -15.03 13.58
N ARG A 68 5.55 -14.18 12.73
CA ARG A 68 5.32 -12.74 12.99
C ARG A 68 6.64 -11.98 13.23
N GLN A 69 7.58 -12.14 12.32
CA GLN A 69 8.86 -11.44 12.37
C GLN A 69 8.71 -9.97 11.94
N LEU A 70 9.27 -9.02 12.68
CA LEU A 70 9.34 -7.62 12.24
C LEU A 70 10.29 -7.50 11.04
N ILE A 71 9.79 -7.05 9.89
CA ILE A 71 10.56 -6.93 8.63
C ILE A 71 10.75 -5.49 8.16
N GLY A 72 10.04 -4.53 8.77
CA GLY A 72 10.22 -3.12 8.44
C GLY A 72 9.20 -2.22 9.15
N HIS A 73 9.24 -0.95 8.78
CA HIS A 73 8.30 0.06 9.25
C HIS A 73 7.96 1.04 8.13
N ILE A 74 6.74 1.58 8.16
CA ILE A 74 6.29 2.63 7.26
C ILE A 74 6.17 3.93 8.06
N ALA A 75 6.98 4.92 7.70
CA ALA A 75 6.86 6.29 8.19
C ALA A 75 5.88 7.07 7.30
N LEU A 76 4.83 7.59 7.92
CA LEU A 76 3.73 8.34 7.30
C LEU A 76 3.88 9.82 7.62
N SER A 77 4.62 10.57 6.81
CA SER A 77 4.84 11.99 7.08
C SER A 77 3.58 12.85 6.89
N PHE A 78 3.48 13.95 7.66
CA PHE A 78 2.48 14.99 7.40
C PHE A 78 2.72 15.56 5.98
N GLY A 79 1.78 15.31 5.05
CA GLY A 79 1.86 15.80 3.68
C GLY A 79 1.55 14.73 2.63
N LYS A 80 2.38 14.69 1.58
CA LYS A 80 2.23 13.91 0.34
C LYS A 80 3.17 12.71 0.27
N ARG A 81 3.78 12.30 1.39
CA ARG A 81 4.90 11.35 1.40
C ARG A 81 4.70 10.25 2.43
N ALA A 82 5.15 9.06 2.07
CA ALA A 82 5.31 7.92 2.96
C ALA A 82 6.59 7.18 2.60
N GLU A 83 7.17 6.45 3.53
CA GLU A 83 8.44 5.77 3.35
C GLU A 83 8.39 4.41 4.04
N LEU A 84 8.74 3.34 3.32
CA LEU A 84 8.96 2.00 3.88
C LEU A 84 10.45 1.82 4.09
N ILE A 85 10.83 1.46 5.31
CA ILE A 85 12.21 1.17 5.70
C ILE A 85 12.23 -0.29 6.15
N LEU A 86 12.93 -1.13 5.39
CA LEU A 86 13.08 -2.55 5.67
C LEU A 86 14.18 -2.80 6.72
N ALA A 87 14.12 -3.97 7.37
CA ALA A 87 15.08 -4.36 8.40
C ALA A 87 16.53 -4.47 7.88
N ASN A 88 16.72 -4.68 6.56
CA ASN A 88 18.02 -4.69 5.90
C ASN A 88 18.55 -3.26 5.59
N GLY A 89 17.79 -2.21 5.92
CA GLY A 89 18.13 -0.81 5.65
C GLY A 89 17.70 -0.29 4.27
N GLU A 90 17.07 -1.11 3.44
CA GLU A 90 16.51 -0.65 2.17
C GLU A 90 15.29 0.25 2.40
N THR A 91 15.23 1.33 1.64
CA THR A 91 14.21 2.36 1.79
C THR A 91 13.48 2.63 0.49
N TYR A 92 12.16 2.72 0.57
CA TYR A 92 11.27 2.95 -0.56
C TYR A 92 10.36 4.12 -0.24
N GLN A 93 10.37 5.16 -1.07
CA GLN A 93 9.58 6.37 -0.83
C GLN A 93 8.40 6.45 -1.78
N TRP A 94 7.22 6.74 -1.24
CA TRP A 94 6.04 7.09 -2.02
C TRP A 94 5.82 8.59 -1.98
N LYS A 95 5.60 9.18 -3.15
CA LYS A 95 5.28 10.61 -3.30
C LYS A 95 3.98 10.77 -4.09
N ARG A 96 3.11 11.66 -3.63
CA ARG A 96 1.84 11.98 -4.28
C ARG A 96 2.04 12.98 -5.44
N HIS A 97 1.85 12.55 -6.69
CA HIS A 97 1.75 13.46 -7.83
C HIS A 97 0.29 13.99 -7.95
N ASN A 98 0.13 15.32 -8.05
CA ASN A 98 -1.14 16.04 -8.27
C ASN A 98 -2.29 15.99 -7.22
N MET A 99 -3.15 17.01 -7.28
CA MET A 99 -4.30 17.23 -6.37
C MET A 99 -5.49 16.27 -6.62
N LEU A 100 -5.43 15.45 -7.68
CA LEU A 100 -6.48 14.51 -8.06
C LEU A 100 -6.36 13.09 -7.48
N MET A 101 -5.29 12.80 -6.71
CA MET A 101 -5.13 11.52 -5.96
C MET A 101 -5.30 10.26 -6.82
N ARG A 102 -4.90 10.31 -8.10
CA ARG A 102 -5.04 9.18 -9.02
C ARG A 102 -3.86 8.23 -9.01
N ASP A 103 -2.65 8.76 -8.79
CA ASP A 103 -1.42 8.00 -8.98
C ASP A 103 -0.49 8.19 -7.76
N TRP A 104 -0.16 7.09 -7.07
CA TRP A 104 0.93 7.06 -6.10
C TRP A 104 2.13 6.45 -6.79
N ASP A 105 3.27 7.13 -6.74
CA ASP A 105 4.48 6.67 -7.40
C ASP A 105 5.51 6.31 -6.32
N MET A 106 6.12 5.14 -6.45
CA MET A 106 7.29 4.78 -5.64
C MET A 106 8.57 5.25 -6.33
N ILE A 107 9.35 6.08 -5.63
CA ILE A 107 10.67 6.55 -6.02
C ILE A 107 11.69 5.81 -5.15
N ARG A 108 12.64 5.12 -5.79
CA ARG A 108 13.82 4.54 -5.11
C ARG A 108 14.92 5.59 -5.10
N GLU A 109 15.44 5.96 -3.93
CA GLU A 109 16.69 6.73 -3.88
C GLU A 109 17.87 5.80 -4.20
N GLY A 110 18.61 6.12 -5.27
CA GLY A 110 19.87 5.49 -5.63
C GLY A 110 20.85 6.54 -6.17
N ASP A 111 22.09 6.50 -5.69
CA ASP A 111 23.29 7.29 -6.05
C ASP A 111 23.18 8.22 -7.29
N GLY A 112 22.49 9.36 -7.12
CA GLY A 112 22.64 10.52 -8.00
C GLY A 112 22.08 10.40 -9.42
N GLN A 113 21.20 9.44 -9.73
CA GLN A 113 20.46 9.40 -10.99
C GLN A 113 18.95 9.51 -10.75
N ALA A 114 18.29 10.28 -11.63
CA ALA A 114 16.94 10.83 -11.49
C ALA A 114 15.89 9.84 -10.95
N ASP A 115 14.93 10.39 -10.19
CA ASP A 115 13.69 9.76 -9.70
C ASP A 115 13.11 8.77 -10.73
N GLN A 116 13.46 7.48 -10.64
CA GLN A 116 12.90 6.45 -11.50
C GLN A 116 11.64 5.92 -10.83
N GLU A 117 10.51 6.03 -11.53
CA GLU A 117 9.23 5.46 -11.10
C GLU A 117 9.29 3.93 -11.23
N VAL A 118 9.20 3.23 -10.10
CA VAL A 118 9.38 1.76 -10.08
C VAL A 118 8.06 1.01 -9.81
N VAL A 119 7.10 1.67 -9.16
CA VAL A 119 5.73 1.14 -9.00
C VAL A 119 4.72 2.26 -9.12
N SER A 120 3.70 2.06 -9.96
CA SER A 120 2.59 2.99 -10.16
C SER A 120 1.26 2.32 -9.82
N TYR A 121 0.36 3.09 -9.21
CA TYR A 121 -0.97 2.62 -8.81
C TYR A 121 -2.02 3.56 -9.40
N SER A 122 -2.77 3.10 -10.41
CA SER A 122 -3.85 3.89 -11.00
C SER A 122 -5.14 3.79 -10.16
N LEU A 123 -6.05 4.76 -10.32
CA LEU A 123 -7.40 4.71 -9.76
C LEU A 123 -8.45 5.10 -10.82
N THR A 124 -9.32 4.15 -11.11
CA THR A 124 -10.55 4.37 -11.86
C THR A 124 -11.74 4.16 -10.92
N ARG A 125 -12.44 5.24 -10.59
CA ARG A 125 -13.64 5.19 -9.75
C ARG A 125 -14.85 4.85 -10.60
N GLN A 126 -15.60 3.81 -10.23
CA GLN A 126 -16.95 3.56 -10.74
C GLN A 126 -17.96 3.67 -9.59
N PHE A 127 -19.23 3.95 -9.93
CA PHE A 127 -20.30 4.27 -8.97
C PHE A 127 -20.51 3.21 -7.86
N PHE A 128 -20.09 1.96 -8.07
CA PHE A 128 -20.31 0.84 -7.14
C PHE A 128 -19.03 0.10 -6.69
N ALA A 129 -17.85 0.44 -7.23
CA ALA A 129 -16.58 -0.20 -6.88
C ALA A 129 -15.40 0.72 -7.19
N ASP A 130 -14.43 0.76 -6.27
CA ASP A 130 -13.11 1.34 -6.50
C ASP A 130 -12.23 0.27 -7.18
N HIS A 131 -11.63 0.57 -8.33
CA HIS A 131 -10.65 -0.31 -8.97
C HIS A 131 -9.45 0.47 -9.50
N GLY A 132 -8.39 -0.25 -9.85
CA GLY A 132 -7.23 0.33 -10.49
C GLY A 132 -6.19 -0.70 -10.86
N ASP A 133 -5.16 -0.24 -11.54
CA ASP A 133 -4.04 -1.03 -12.04
C ASP A 133 -2.82 -0.81 -11.15
N ILE A 134 -1.95 -1.80 -11.08
CA ILE A 134 -0.64 -1.73 -10.44
C ILE A 134 0.37 -2.18 -11.49
N SER A 135 1.31 -1.31 -11.82
CA SER A 135 2.46 -1.66 -12.66
C SER A 135 3.69 -1.75 -11.76
N VAL A 136 4.33 -2.92 -11.73
CA VAL A 136 5.55 -3.16 -10.95
C VAL A 136 6.63 -3.76 -11.83
N ASP A 137 7.87 -3.30 -11.70
CA ASP A 137 9.01 -3.98 -12.31
C ASP A 137 9.29 -5.30 -11.59
N THR A 138 9.15 -6.43 -12.30
CA THR A 138 9.36 -7.77 -11.72
C THR A 138 10.80 -8.06 -11.36
N GLN A 139 11.75 -7.24 -11.82
CA GLN A 139 13.16 -7.42 -11.48
C GLN A 139 13.50 -6.89 -10.09
N LEU A 140 12.56 -6.24 -9.41
CA LEU A 140 12.77 -5.69 -8.09
C LEU A 140 12.58 -6.76 -7.00
N PRO A 141 13.62 -7.08 -6.19
CA PRO A 141 13.49 -7.99 -5.05
C PRO A 141 12.44 -7.47 -4.06
N GLY A 142 11.55 -8.34 -3.58
CA GLY A 142 10.49 -7.93 -2.67
C GLY A 142 9.36 -7.12 -3.33
N ALA A 143 9.21 -7.19 -4.65
CA ALA A 143 8.15 -6.51 -5.41
C ALA A 143 6.75 -6.69 -4.78
N ASP A 144 6.40 -7.89 -4.34
CA ASP A 144 5.09 -8.17 -3.73
C ASP A 144 4.88 -7.40 -2.42
N LEU A 145 5.90 -7.34 -1.55
CA LEU A 145 5.85 -6.54 -0.31
C LEU A 145 5.64 -5.07 -0.61
N ILE A 146 6.33 -4.55 -1.62
CA ILE A 146 6.25 -3.16 -2.04
C ILE A 146 4.87 -2.84 -2.63
N VAL A 147 4.32 -3.75 -3.42
CA VAL A 147 2.95 -3.66 -3.93
C VAL A 147 1.95 -3.55 -2.78
N LEU A 148 2.08 -4.44 -1.78
CA LEU A 148 1.23 -4.42 -0.59
C LEU A 148 1.40 -3.12 0.22
N ALA A 149 2.63 -2.65 0.42
CA ALA A 149 2.93 -1.42 1.15
C ALA A 149 2.33 -0.18 0.47
N GLY A 150 2.50 -0.03 -0.85
CA GLY A 150 1.94 1.09 -1.59
C GLY A 150 0.41 1.09 -1.60
N LEU A 151 -0.21 -0.09 -1.78
CA LEU A 151 -1.66 -0.22 -1.69
C LEU A 151 -2.19 0.10 -0.28
N PHE A 152 -1.46 -0.29 0.77
CA PHE A 152 -1.78 0.04 2.16
C PHE A 152 -1.71 1.55 2.40
N ILE A 153 -0.61 2.20 2.01
CA ILE A 153 -0.40 3.65 2.15
C ILE A 153 -1.54 4.42 1.46
N ARG A 154 -1.86 4.04 0.22
CA ARG A 154 -2.97 4.63 -0.54
C ARG A 154 -4.28 4.53 0.23
N ASN A 155 -4.62 3.33 0.71
CA ASN A 155 -5.86 3.07 1.44
C ASN A 155 -5.91 3.82 2.78
N TYR A 156 -4.80 3.93 3.48
CA TYR A 156 -4.67 4.68 4.73
C TYR A 156 -5.01 6.17 4.54
N PHE A 157 -4.39 6.84 3.57
CA PHE A 157 -4.64 8.26 3.31
C PHE A 157 -6.07 8.52 2.80
N GLN A 158 -6.66 7.60 2.02
CA GLN A 158 -8.06 7.72 1.60
C GLN A 158 -9.03 7.65 2.79
N ARG A 159 -8.82 6.73 3.74
CA ARG A 159 -9.64 6.62 4.95
C ARG A 159 -9.55 7.89 5.81
N ARG A 160 -8.34 8.40 6.04
CA ARG A 160 -8.11 9.62 6.83
C ARG A 160 -8.84 10.83 6.26
N ARG A 161 -8.88 10.99 4.93
CA ARG A 161 -9.63 12.08 4.27
C ARG A 161 -11.13 11.96 4.49
N ARG A 162 -11.72 10.76 4.34
CA ARG A 162 -13.16 10.54 4.55
C ARG A 162 -13.56 10.89 5.98
N ALA A 163 -12.75 10.50 6.96
CA ALA A 163 -12.98 10.86 8.37
C ALA A 163 -12.91 12.38 8.62
N ALA A 164 -11.96 13.09 8.01
CA ALA A 164 -11.83 14.54 8.14
C ALA A 164 -13.02 15.31 7.54
N VAL A 165 -13.61 14.82 6.43
CA VAL A 165 -14.82 15.43 5.83
C VAL A 165 -16.03 15.25 6.74
N VAL A 166 -16.22 14.05 7.31
CA VAL A 166 -17.33 13.76 8.24
C VAL A 166 -17.21 14.59 9.52
N ALA A 167 -16.00 14.77 10.05
CA ALA A 167 -15.78 15.57 11.26
C ALA A 167 -15.96 17.08 11.05
N ALA A 168 -15.93 17.55 9.80
CA ALA A 168 -16.10 18.97 9.44
C ALA A 168 -17.50 19.31 8.91
N SER A 169 -18.40 18.31 8.82
CA SER A 169 -19.80 18.46 8.42
C SER A 169 -20.70 18.44 9.65
#